data_AF-A0A5P1EF79-F1
#
_entry.id   AF-A0A5P1EF79-F1
#
_cell.length_a   1.000
_cell.length_b   1.000
_cell.length_c   1.000
_cell.angle_alpha   90.00
_cell.angle_beta   90.00
_cell.angle_gamma   90.00
#
_symmetry.space_group_name_H-M   'P 1'
#
loop_
_entity.id
_entity.type
_entity.pdbx_description
1 polymer ?
#
loop_
_entity_poly.entity_id
_entity_poly.type
_entity_poly.pdbx_seq_one_letter_code
_entity_poly.pdbx_strand_id
1 'polypeptide(L)'
;MHRELEVYVGLDVDPVAHEKDRARIEELLKGSEGLKAYAHLRNFRYVKSVLGGIDEDLLNEGVDGVLMDLGMSSMQGGSEDLVHVVEDPN
;
A
#
# COMPACT_ATOMS: atom_id res chain seq x y z
N MET A 1 -15.51 22.69 4.91
CA MET A 1 -15.60 21.23 4.69
C MET A 1 -14.19 20.69 4.68
N HIS A 2 -13.78 19.97 5.72
CA HIS A 2 -12.54 19.21 5.65
C HIS A 2 -12.82 17.99 4.77
N ARG A 3 -12.08 17.85 3.67
CA ARG A 3 -12.09 16.64 2.85
C ARG A 3 -11.26 15.61 3.59
N GLU A 4 -11.92 14.79 4.40
CA GLU A 4 -11.28 13.62 4.97
C GLU A 4 -11.07 12.58 3.86
N LEU A 5 -10.06 11.74 4.02
CA LEU A 5 -9.78 10.67 3.06
C LEU A 5 -10.93 9.64 3.14
N GLU A 6 -11.67 9.46 2.04
CA GLU A 6 -12.78 8.50 1.98
C GLU A 6 -12.36 7.18 1.33
N VAL A 7 -11.42 7.23 0.38
CA VAL A 7 -10.94 6.06 -0.36
C VAL A 7 -9.42 6.09 -0.50
N TYR A 8 -8.77 4.98 -0.16
CA TYR A 8 -7.35 4.72 -0.40
C TYR A 8 -7.18 3.55 -1.38
N VAL A 9 -6.32 3.70 -2.38
CA VAL A 9 -5.97 2.63 -3.33
C VAL A 9 -4.45 2.52 -3.41
N GLY A 10 -3.90 1.41 -2.89
CA GLY A 10 -2.48 1.09 -2.91
C GLY A 10 -2.13 0.06 -3.98
N LEU A 11 -1.02 0.28 -4.70
CA LEU A 11 -0.49 -0.64 -5.70
C LEU A 11 1.00 -0.87 -5.45
N ASP A 12 1.41 -2.13 -5.30
CA ASP A 12 2.82 -2.52 -5.22
C ASP A 12 3.05 -3.80 -6.05
N VAL A 13 4.27 -4.02 -6.53
CA VAL A 13 4.68 -5.28 -7.20
C VAL A 13 5.38 -6.25 -6.25
N ASP A 14 5.83 -5.77 -5.09
CA ASP A 14 6.48 -6.56 -4.06
C ASP A 14 5.43 -7.22 -3.14
N PRO A 15 5.35 -8.56 -3.10
CA PRO A 15 4.39 -9.25 -2.24
C PRO A 15 4.62 -9.00 -0.76
N VAL A 16 5.87 -8.78 -0.32
CA VAL A 16 6.19 -8.54 1.09
C VAL A 16 5.70 -7.16 1.52
N ALA A 17 5.92 -6.13 0.69
CA ALA A 17 5.39 -4.80 0.94
C ALA A 17 3.85 -4.81 0.97
N HIS A 18 3.24 -5.48 -0.01
CA HIS A 18 1.79 -5.62 -0.10
C HIS A 18 1.17 -6.24 1.16
N GLU A 19 1.77 -7.31 1.70
CA GLU A 19 1.26 -7.95 2.92
C GLU A 19 1.38 -7.05 4.17
N LYS A 20 2.52 -6.36 4.32
CA LYS A 20 2.73 -5.43 5.45
C LYS A 20 1.77 -4.24 5.37
N ASP A 21 1.61 -3.66 4.20
CA ASP A 21 0.69 -2.54 3.96
C ASP A 21 -0.74 -2.95 4.25
N ARG A 22 -1.19 -4.09 3.73
CA ARG A 22 -2.54 -4.61 3.99
C ARG A 22 -2.80 -4.76 5.48
N ALA A 23 -1.88 -5.40 6.22
CA ALA A 23 -2.04 -5.60 7.66
C ALA A 23 -2.12 -4.27 8.42
N ARG A 24 -1.27 -3.29 8.06
CA ARG A 24 -1.26 -1.98 8.71
C ARG A 24 -2.50 -1.16 8.41
N ILE A 25 -2.96 -1.18 7.15
CA ILE A 25 -4.17 -0.48 6.72
C ILE A 25 -5.39 -1.08 7.42
N GLU A 26 -5.52 -2.41 7.46
CA GLU A 26 -6.63 -3.08 8.14
C GLU A 26 -6.68 -2.73 9.64
N GLU A 27 -5.53 -2.55 10.28
CA GLU A 27 -5.46 -2.07 11.66
C GLU A 27 -5.97 -0.63 11.80
N LEU A 28 -5.55 0.27 10.92
CA LEU A 28 -6.01 1.67 10.90
C LEU A 28 -7.52 1.78 10.62
N LEU A 29 -8.07 0.89 9.78
CA LEU A 29 -9.49 0.88 9.42
C LEU A 29 -10.41 0.53 10.59
N LYS A 30 -9.94 -0.22 11.60
CA LYS A 30 -10.77 -0.61 12.76
C LYS A 30 -11.30 0.56 13.57
N GLY A 31 -10.70 1.74 13.44
CA GLY A 31 -11.11 2.97 14.13
C GLY A 31 -11.66 4.06 13.21
N SER A 32 -11.73 3.82 11.90
CA SER A 32 -12.20 4.81 10.92
C SER A 32 -13.59 4.45 10.41
N GLU A 33 -14.58 5.30 10.64
CA GLU A 33 -15.88 5.18 9.99
C GLU A 33 -15.83 5.86 8.61
N GLY A 34 -16.19 5.13 7.55
CA GLY A 34 -16.33 5.68 6.20
C GLY A 34 -15.11 5.56 5.28
N LEU A 35 -13.89 5.36 5.82
CA LEU A 35 -12.70 5.11 5.00
C LEU A 35 -12.73 3.70 4.40
N LYS A 36 -12.56 3.61 3.08
CA LYS A 36 -12.37 2.35 2.35
C LYS A 36 -10.93 2.26 1.86
N ALA A 37 -10.30 1.10 1.97
CA ALA A 37 -8.95 0.90 1.48
C ALA A 37 -8.84 -0.37 0.62
N TYR A 38 -8.15 -0.26 -0.51
CA TYR A 38 -7.92 -1.33 -1.46
C TYR A 38 -6.43 -1.45 -1.71
N ALA A 39 -5.84 -2.60 -1.41
CA ALA A 39 -4.44 -2.88 -1.73
C ALA A 39 -4.38 -3.91 -2.85
N HIS A 40 -3.57 -3.67 -3.87
CA HIS A 40 -3.41 -4.58 -5.01
C HIS A 40 -1.94 -4.90 -5.28
N LEU A 41 -1.61 -6.19 -5.38
CA LEU A 41 -0.32 -6.66 -5.87
C LEU A 41 -0.26 -6.54 -7.40
N ARG A 42 -0.05 -5.32 -7.89
CA ARG A 42 -0.05 -4.92 -9.31
C ARG A 42 0.90 -3.76 -9.54
N ASN A 43 1.50 -3.71 -10.72
CA ASN A 43 2.28 -2.56 -11.15
C ASN A 43 1.38 -1.32 -11.38
N PHE A 44 1.84 -0.13 -10.99
CA PHE A 44 1.11 1.14 -11.13
C PHE A 44 0.66 1.45 -12.57
N ARG A 45 1.31 0.88 -13.60
CA ARG A 45 0.87 1.02 -15.01
C ARG A 45 -0.57 0.53 -15.24
N TYR A 46 -1.09 -0.32 -14.34
CA TYR A 46 -2.45 -0.84 -14.38
C TYR A 46 -3.45 -0.01 -13.57
N VAL A 47 -3.07 1.17 -13.07
CA VAL A 47 -3.91 2.01 -12.20
C VAL A 47 -5.33 2.21 -12.75
N LYS A 48 -5.49 2.51 -14.05
CA LYS A 48 -6.82 2.70 -14.66
C LYS A 48 -7.68 1.45 -14.59
N SER A 49 -7.09 0.28 -14.85
CA SER A 49 -7.80 -0.99 -14.77
C SER A 49 -8.16 -1.35 -13.32
N VAL A 50 -7.33 -0.96 -12.36
CA VAL A 50 -7.60 -1.17 -10.94
C VAL A 50 -8.72 -0.25 -10.47
N LEU A 51 -8.66 1.05 -10.79
CA LEU A 51 -9.69 2.02 -10.43
C LEU A 51 -11.05 1.60 -10.98
N GLY A 52 -11.15 1.31 -12.29
CA GLY A 52 -12.41 0.87 -12.90
C GLY A 52 -12.91 -0.50 -12.42
N GLY A 53 -12.06 -1.31 -11.78
CA GLY A 53 -12.48 -2.56 -11.13
C GLY A 53 -13.01 -2.37 -9.71
N ILE A 54 -12.70 -1.24 -9.06
CA ILE A 54 -13.21 -0.87 -7.74
C ILE A 54 -14.53 -0.10 -7.89
N ASP A 55 -14.49 0.96 -8.69
CA ASP A 55 -15.61 1.87 -8.94
C ASP A 55 -15.41 2.57 -10.28
N GLU A 56 -16.41 2.54 -11.16
CA GLU A 56 -16.31 3.23 -12.45
C GLU A 56 -16.18 4.74 -12.28
N ASP A 57 -16.74 5.31 -11.20
CA ASP A 57 -16.66 6.74 -10.93
C ASP A 57 -15.22 7.16 -10.58
N LEU A 58 -14.44 6.31 -9.89
CA LEU A 58 -13.01 6.56 -9.64
C LEU A 58 -12.19 6.61 -10.93
N LEU A 59 -12.61 5.88 -11.97
CA LEU A 59 -11.96 5.92 -13.28
C LEU A 59 -12.41 7.15 -14.09
N ASN A 60 -13.68 7.52 -14.00
CA ASN A 60 -14.30 8.58 -14.81
C ASN A 60 -14.06 9.98 -14.25
N GLU A 61 -14.20 10.15 -12.94
CA GLU A 61 -14.01 11.42 -12.21
C GLU A 61 -12.55 11.62 -11.79
N GLY A 62 -11.82 10.52 -11.62
CA GLY A 62 -10.42 10.50 -11.21
C GLY A 62 -10.24 10.43 -9.71
N VAL A 63 -9.06 10.85 -9.24
CA VAL A 63 -8.69 10.82 -7.81
C VAL A 63 -8.18 12.19 -7.37
N ASP A 64 -8.44 12.57 -6.12
CA ASP A 64 -8.01 13.87 -5.57
C ASP A 64 -6.50 14.00 -5.44
N GLY A 65 -5.77 12.89 -5.39
CA GLY A 65 -4.32 12.88 -5.21
C GLY A 65 -3.68 11.58 -5.63
N VAL A 66 -2.45 11.67 -6.13
CA VAL A 66 -1.61 10.53 -6.45
C VAL A 66 -0.26 10.74 -5.77
N LEU A 67 0.13 9.78 -4.94
CA LEU A 67 1.47 9.70 -4.38
C LEU A 67 2.18 8.52 -5.06
N MET A 68 3.36 8.78 -5.61
CA MET A 68 4.23 7.75 -6.18
C MET A 68 5.61 7.87 -5.56
N ASP A 69 6.04 6.82 -4.86
CA ASP A 69 7.44 6.61 -4.54
C ASP A 69 8.02 5.64 -5.58
N LEU A 70 9.02 6.12 -6.34
CA LEU A 70 9.66 5.36 -7.42
C LEU A 70 11.02 4.79 -6.98
N GLY A 71 11.39 4.94 -5.71
CA GLY A 71 12.57 4.33 -5.14
C GLY A 71 12.44 2.82 -5.00
N MET A 72 13.58 2.15 -4.76
CA MET A 72 13.53 0.76 -4.31
C MET A 72 13.06 0.73 -2.87
N SER A 73 12.13 -0.17 -2.56
CA SER A 73 11.74 -0.41 -1.17
C SER A 73 12.96 -0.87 -0.37
N SER A 74 13.04 -0.47 0.91
CA SER A 74 14.04 -1.01 1.83
C SER A 74 13.97 -2.54 1.92
N MET A 75 12.81 -3.13 1.63
CA MET A 75 12.61 -4.59 1.57
C MET A 75 13.35 -5.25 0.40
N GLN A 76 13.59 -4.50 -0.69
CA GLN A 76 14.31 -4.98 -1.88
C GLN A 76 15.83 -4.79 -1.74
N GLY A 77 16.25 -3.89 -0.83
CA GLY A 77 17.64 -3.50 -0.59
C GLY A 77 18.35 -4.33 0.49
N GLY A 78 18.10 -5.64 0.59
CA GLY A 78 18.89 -6.56 1.43
C GLY A 78 18.62 -6.52 2.94
N SER A 79 18.03 -7.61 3.45
CA SER A 79 18.16 -8.11 4.82
C SER A 79 18.05 -7.10 5.98
N GLU A 80 16.82 -6.80 6.42
CA GLU A 80 16.56 -6.31 7.78
C GLU A 80 15.73 -7.32 8.59
N ASP A 81 16.11 -8.61 8.54
CA ASP A 81 15.62 -9.59 9.52
C ASP A 81 16.60 -10.76 9.78
N LEU A 82 17.91 -10.53 9.56
CA LEU A 82 18.94 -11.49 9.98
C LEU A 82 19.93 -10.80 10.92
N VAL A 83 19.46 -10.46 12.13
CA VAL A 83 20.37 -10.33 13.27
C VAL A 83 20.84 -11.74 13.61
N HIS A 84 21.92 -12.20 12.96
CA HIS A 84 22.73 -13.26 13.56
C HIS A 84 23.35 -12.65 14.82
N VAL A 85 22.74 -12.94 15.98
CA VAL A 85 23.45 -12.83 17.25
C VAL A 85 24.58 -13.86 17.16
N VAL A 86 25.78 -13.38 16.85
CA VAL A 86 27.00 -14.15 17.08
C VAL A 86 27.18 -14.14 18.59
N GLU A 87 26.85 -15.25 19.26
CA GLU A 87 27.32 -15.45 20.62
C GLU A 87 28.84 -15.62 20.56
N ASP A 88 29.57 -14.76 21.29
CA ASP A 88 31.02 -14.88 21.45
C ASP A 88 31.34 -16.24 22.08
N PRO A 89 32.21 -17.08 21.46
CA PRO A 89 32.65 -18.30 22.09
C PRO A 89 33.59 -17.95 23.25
N ASN A 90 33.18 -18.32 24.46
CA ASN A 90 34.06 -18.39 25.62
C ASN A 90 34.79 -19.74 25.64
#